data_AF-A0A935F4T6-F1
#
_entry.id   AF-A0A935F4T6-F1
#
_cell.length_a   1.000
_cell.length_b   1.000
_cell.length_c   1.000
_cell.angle_alpha   90.00
_cell.angle_beta   90.00
_cell.angle_gamma   90.00
#
_symmetry.space_group_name_H-M   'P 1'
#
loop_
_entity.id
_entity.type
_entity.pdbx_description
1 polymer ?
#
loop_
_entity_poly.entity_id
_entity_poly.type
_entity_poly.pdbx_seq_one_letter_code
_entity_poly.pdbx_strand_id
1 'polypeptide(L)' 'MREALAPVAARHGVRVAEVDLDAHPDWEERFGERVPLLLAGAAPEGAPLAALTLDAKALDAWLTAQAVARGRDFR' A
#
# COMPACT_ATOMS: atom_id res chain seq x y z
N MET A 1 -11.25 -4.66 -5.02
CA MET A 1 -10.22 -3.61 -5.22
C MET A 1 -8.80 -4.17 -5.22
N ARG A 2 -8.46 -5.10 -4.32
CA ARG A 2 -7.17 -5.81 -4.28
C ARG A 2 -6.71 -6.43 -5.62
N GLU A 3 -7.64 -6.93 -6.43
CA GLU A 3 -7.33 -7.57 -7.72
C GLU A 3 -6.55 -6.66 -8.68
N ALA A 4 -6.82 -5.36 -8.68
CA ALA A 4 -6.10 -4.39 -9.52
C ALA A 4 -4.61 -4.30 -9.17
N LEU A 5 -4.25 -4.62 -7.92
CA LEU A 5 -2.87 -4.61 -7.44
C LEU A 5 -2.19 -5.98 -7.55
N ALA A 6 -2.94 -7.06 -7.82
CA ALA A 6 -2.41 -8.41 -7.82
C ALA A 6 -1.24 -8.64 -8.79
N PRO A 7 -1.24 -8.12 -10.04
CA PRO A 7 -0.11 -8.29 -10.95
C PRO A 7 1.18 -7.61 -10.44
N VAL A 8 1.05 -6.44 -9.84
CA VAL A 8 2.18 -5.67 -9.28
C VAL A 8 2.71 -6.36 -8.02
N ALA A 9 1.80 -6.81 -7.16
CA ALA A 9 2.15 -7.55 -5.95
C ALA A 9 2.92 -8.83 -6.27
N ALA A 10 2.45 -9.61 -7.24
CA ALA A 10 3.13 -10.83 -7.69
C ALA A 10 4.52 -10.55 -8.26
N ARG A 11 4.67 -9.52 -9.11
CA ARG A 11 5.97 -9.17 -9.70
C ARG A 11 7.02 -8.76 -8.66
N HIS A 12 6.62 -8.05 -7.62
CA HIS A 12 7.53 -7.58 -6.56
C HIS A 12 7.63 -8.53 -5.37
N GLY A 13 6.91 -9.66 -5.40
CA GLY A 13 6.90 -10.63 -4.29
C GLY A 13 6.33 -10.06 -2.99
N VAL A 14 5.43 -9.09 -3.06
CA VAL A 14 4.80 -8.45 -1.89
C VAL A 14 3.37 -8.95 -1.69
N ARG A 15 2.90 -8.89 -0.44
CA ARG A 15 1.51 -9.24 -0.09
C ARG A 15 0.69 -7.96 0.06
N VAL A 16 -0.47 -7.92 -0.59
CA VAL A 16 -1.51 -6.90 -0.33
C VAL A 16 -2.59 -7.52 0.55
N ALA A 17 -2.76 -6.97 1.74
CA ALA A 17 -3.86 -7.28 2.66
C ALA A 17 -4.96 -6.23 2.50
N GLU A 18 -6.21 -6.68 2.46
CA GLU A 18 -7.38 -5.79 2.50
C GLU A 18 -7.85 -5.71 3.95
N VAL A 19 -8.13 -4.50 4.42
CA VAL A 19 -8.62 -4.24 5.77
C VAL A 19 -9.91 -3.45 5.63
N ASP A 20 -10.96 -3.92 6.29
CA ASP A 20 -12.27 -3.27 6.31
C ASP A 20 -12.25 -2.14 7.34
N LEU A 21 -12.41 -0.89 6.88
CA LEU A 21 -12.35 0.28 7.77
C LEU A 21 -13.54 0.31 8.74
N ASP A 22 -14.70 -0.22 8.33
CA ASP A 22 -15.91 -0.25 9.16
C ASP A 22 -15.72 -1.11 10.43
N ALA A 23 -14.78 -2.07 10.39
CA ALA A 23 -14.39 -2.88 11.54
C ALA A 23 -13.45 -2.16 12.52
N HIS A 24 -12.98 -0.96 12.18
CA HIS A 24 -12.04 -0.15 12.96
C HIS A 24 -12.54 1.29 13.15
N PRO A 25 -13.57 1.53 13.99
CA PRO A 25 -14.14 2.85 14.21
C PRO A 25 -13.12 3.91 14.68
N ASP A 26 -12.10 3.48 15.44
CA ASP A 26 -11.04 4.36 15.93
C ASP A 26 -10.15 4.93 14.79
N TRP A 27 -10.30 4.43 13.57
CA TRP A 27 -9.53 4.86 12.40
C TRP A 27 -10.33 5.79 11.47
N GLU A 28 -11.63 5.95 11.69
CA GLU A 28 -12.52 6.76 10.84
C GLU A 28 -12.03 8.19 10.67
N GLU A 29 -11.70 8.87 11.77
CA GLU A 29 -11.19 10.25 11.73
C GLU A 29 -9.91 10.37 10.89
N ARG A 30 -9.12 9.31 10.83
CA ARG A 30 -7.83 9.30 10.13
C ARG A 30 -7.95 8.94 8.65
N PHE A 31 -8.88 8.04 8.30
CA PHE A 31 -8.90 7.38 6.98
C PHE A 31 -10.26 7.39 6.27
N GLY A 32 -11.38 7.67 6.95
CA GLY A 32 -12.75 7.54 6.43
C GLY A 32 -12.95 8.22 5.07
N GLU A 33 -12.53 9.47 4.96
CA GLU A 33 -12.67 10.28 3.74
C GLU A 33 -11.60 9.98 2.67
N ARG A 34 -10.75 8.97 2.89
CA ARG A 34 -9.59 8.66 2.03
C ARG A 34 -9.64 7.27 1.44
N VAL A 35 -10.66 6.48 1.77
CA VAL A 35 -10.81 5.13 1.23
C VAL A 35 -11.15 5.16 -0.27
N PRO A 36 -10.64 4.21 -1.07
CA PRO A 36 -9.61 3.23 -0.72
C PRO A 36 -8.25 3.88 -0.43
N LEU A 37 -7.61 3.46 0.66
CA LEU A 37 -6.29 3.91 1.08
C LEU A 37 -5.28 2.76 0.98
N LEU A 38 -4.16 2.99 0.32
CA LEU A 38 -3.05 2.05 0.26
C LEU A 38 -1.91 2.51 1.16
N LEU A 39 -1.48 1.64 2.08
CA LEU A 39 -0.36 1.89 2.98
C LEU A 39 0.84 1.00 2.64
N ALA A 40 2.04 1.56 2.76
CA ALA A 40 3.28 0.81 2.90
C ALA A 40 3.50 0.46 4.38
N GLY A 41 3.43 -0.82 4.70
CA GLY A 41 3.49 -1.31 6.09
C GLY A 41 2.12 -1.70 6.62
N ALA A 42 2.05 -2.01 7.92
CA ALA A 42 0.81 -2.40 8.58
C ALA A 42 -0.05 -1.16 8.89
N ALA A 43 -1.36 -1.28 8.72
CA ALA A 43 -2.29 -0.28 9.24
C ALA A 43 -2.36 -0.38 10.78
N PRO A 44 -2.58 0.75 11.49
CA PRO A 44 -2.75 2.11 10.97
C PRO A 44 -1.44 2.92 10.83
N GLU A 45 -0.28 2.38 11.16
CA GLU A 45 0.99 3.13 11.21
C GLU A 45 1.69 3.27 9.85
N GLY A 46 1.27 2.49 8.85
CA GLY A 46 1.87 2.46 7.53
C GLY A 46 1.88 3.82 6.83
N ALA A 47 2.88 4.01 5.95
CA ALA A 47 3.01 5.24 5.19
C ALA A 47 2.02 5.25 4.01
N PRO A 48 1.19 6.29 3.83
CA PRO A 48 0.23 6.34 2.74
C PRO A 48 0.93 6.44 1.38
N LEU A 49 0.55 5.55 0.46
CA LEU A 49 1.05 5.51 -0.92
C LEU A 49 0.03 6.07 -1.91
N ALA A 50 -1.26 5.83 -1.69
CA ALA A 50 -2.35 6.31 -2.53
C ALA A 50 -3.65 6.38 -1.72
N ALA A 51 -4.55 7.29 -2.07
CA ALA A 51 -5.87 7.47 -1.47
C ALA A 51 -6.91 7.71 -2.56
N LEU A 52 -8.18 7.35 -2.30
CA LEU A 52 -9.34 7.46 -3.21
C LEU A 52 -9.26 6.63 -4.50
N THR A 53 -8.07 6.34 -5.01
CA THR A 53 -7.83 5.53 -6.19
C THR A 53 -6.58 4.69 -6.00
N LEU A 54 -6.69 3.40 -6.28
CA LEU A 54 -5.55 2.49 -6.28
C LEU A 54 -4.82 2.59 -7.62
N ASP A 55 -3.65 3.20 -7.61
CA ASP A 55 -2.80 3.32 -8.81
C ASP A 55 -1.72 2.22 -8.80
N ALA A 56 -1.96 1.18 -9.61
CA ALA A 56 -1.02 0.08 -9.78
C ALA A 56 0.33 0.53 -10.35
N LYS A 57 0.36 1.55 -11.21
CA LYS A 57 1.59 2.08 -11.81
C LYS A 57 2.39 2.88 -10.78
N ALA A 58 1.73 3.69 -9.97
CA ALA A 58 2.39 4.39 -8.87
C ALA A 58 2.96 3.42 -7.82
N LEU A 59 2.18 2.39 -7.44
CA LEU A 59 2.65 1.34 -6.55
C LEU A 59 3.89 0.63 -7.10
N ASP A 60 3.86 0.29 -8.39
CA ASP A 60 4.98 -0.34 -9.06
C ASP A 60 6.25 0.53 -9.03
N ALA A 61 6.13 1.79 -9.42
CA ALA A 61 7.25 2.72 -9.43
C ALA A 61 7.86 2.87 -8.02
N TRP A 62 7.01 2.94 -6.99
CA TRP A 62 7.45 3.00 -5.60
C TRP A 62 8.19 1.73 -5.17
N LEU A 63 7.63 0.55 -5.43
CA LEU A 63 8.27 -0.74 -5.08
C LEU A 63 9.61 -0.93 -5.80
N THR A 64 9.69 -0.54 -7.06
CA THR A 64 10.92 -0.57 -7.85
C THR A 64 12.00 0.33 -7.22
N ALA A 65 11.64 1.56 -6.81
CA ALA A 65 12.58 2.47 -6.15
C ALA A 65 13.08 1.91 -4.81
N GLN A 66 12.22 1.26 -4.03
CA GLN A 66 12.59 0.64 -2.75
C GLN A 66 13.54 -0.56 -2.92
N ALA A 67 13.33 -1.40 -3.94
CA ALA A 67 14.23 -2.51 -4.24
C ALA A 67 15.64 -2.02 -4.58
N VAL A 68 15.75 -0.95 -5.37
CA VAL A 68 17.04 -0.31 -5.70
C VAL A 68 17.73 0.24 -4.46
N ALA A 69 16.99 0.88 -3.55
CA ALA A 69 17.56 1.37 -2.29
C ALA A 69 18.13 0.24 -1.43
N ARG A 70 17.37 -0.85 -1.22
CA ARG A 70 17.83 -2.01 -0.45
C ARG A 70 19.03 -2.73 -1.09
N GLY A 71 19.08 -2.79 -2.41
CA GLY A 71 20.23 -3.36 -3.13
C GLY A 71 21.50 -2.50 -3.07
N ARG A 72 21.39 -1.23 -2.67
CA ARG A 72 22.52 -0.31 -2.45
C ARG A 72 23.02 -0.30 -1.01
N ASP A 73 22.24 -0.85 -0.08
CA ASP A 73 22.66 -1.08 1.30
C ASP A 73 23.62 -2.30 1.34
N PHE A 74 24.84 -2.10 0.85
CA PHE A 74 25.91 -3.07 1.07
C PHE A 74 26.43 -2.92 2.51
N ARG A 75 26.38 -4.00 3.30
CA ARG A 75 27.06 -4.13 4.59
C ARG A 75 28.34 -4.94 4.43
#